data_AF-A0AAD9QG44-F1
#
_entry.id   AF-A0AAD9QG44-F1
#
_cell.length_a   1.000
_cell.length_b   1.000
_cell.length_c   1.000
_cell.angle_alpha   90.00
_cell.angle_beta   90.00
_cell.angle_gamma   90.00
#
_symmetry.space_group_name_H-M   'P 1'
#
loop_
_entity.id
_entity.type
_entity.pdbx_description
1 polymer ?
#
loop_
_entity_poly.entity_id
_entity_poly.type
_entity_poly.pdbx_seq_one_letter_code
_entity_poly.pdbx_strand_id
1 'polypeptide(L)' 'MDLVGVQSPQKDWESENLPERWKRFREHVELMFSGPLATKKEEEKCSYLLIWCGERGRDIANTWSNVTGDHRKNSRLKN' A
#
# COMPACT_ATOMS: atom_id res chain seq x y z
N MET A 1 -3.02 10.49 15.16
CA MET A 1 -1.98 9.53 15.59
C MET A 1 -2.74 8.26 15.94
N ASP A 2 -3.16 7.49 14.92
CA ASP A 2 -4.29 6.54 15.06
C ASP A 2 -3.84 5.07 14.97
N LEU A 3 -2.53 4.82 14.91
CA LEU A 3 -1.93 3.49 14.72
C LEU A 3 -0.85 3.16 15.77
N VAL A 4 -0.80 3.89 16.90
CA VAL A 4 0.22 3.70 17.93
C VAL A 4 0.06 2.30 18.54
N GLY A 5 1.07 1.44 18.35
CA GLY A 5 1.10 0.07 18.87
C GLY A 5 0.62 -1.02 17.91
N VAL A 6 0.04 -0.66 16.75
CA VAL A 6 -0.34 -1.64 15.72
C VAL A 6 0.76 -1.70 14.66
N GLN A 7 1.31 -2.90 14.42
CA GLN A 7 2.30 -3.08 13.36
C GLN A 7 1.65 -2.78 12.01
N SER A 8 2.28 -1.92 11.22
CA SER A 8 1.80 -1.62 9.87
C SER A 8 2.12 -2.79 8.94
N PRO A 9 1.19 -3.21 8.06
CA PRO A 9 1.54 -4.18 7.03
C PRO A 9 2.63 -3.59 6.12
N GLN A 10 3.60 -4.39 5.75
CA GLN A 10 4.65 -4.02 4.80
C GLN A 10 4.83 -5.15 3.79
N LYS A 11 4.90 -4.79 2.51
CA LYS A 11 5.13 -5.78 1.46
C LYS A 11 6.62 -6.08 1.37
N ASP A 12 6.96 -7.30 1.72
CA ASP A 12 8.29 -7.84 1.48
C ASP A 12 8.39 -8.37 0.05
N TRP A 13 9.10 -7.65 -0.83
CA TRP A 13 9.25 -7.97 -2.25
C TRP A 13 10.39 -8.93 -2.56
N GLU A 14 11.29 -9.14 -1.62
CA GLU A 14 12.53 -9.90 -1.79
C GLU A 14 12.46 -11.31 -1.18
N SER A 15 11.39 -11.64 -0.46
CA SER A 15 11.18 -12.97 0.11
C SER A 15 11.14 -14.05 -0.96
N GLU A 16 11.84 -15.15 -0.68
CA GLU A 16 11.89 -16.37 -1.48
C GLU A 16 10.48 -16.94 -1.75
N ASN A 17 9.59 -16.93 -0.74
CA ASN A 17 8.20 -17.36 -0.87
C ASN A 17 7.23 -16.19 -1.10
N LEU A 18 7.39 -15.50 -2.23
CA LEU A 18 6.59 -14.33 -2.60
C LEU A 18 5.07 -14.55 -2.52
N PRO A 19 4.49 -15.68 -2.97
CA PRO A 19 3.04 -15.91 -2.92
C PRO A 19 2.50 -16.00 -1.48
N GLU A 20 3.23 -16.67 -0.59
CA GLU A 20 2.83 -16.79 0.81
C GLU A 20 2.93 -15.45 1.53
N ARG A 21 4.03 -14.70 1.31
CA ARG A 21 4.17 -13.34 1.86
C ARG A 21 3.10 -12.39 1.35
N TRP A 22 2.70 -12.51 0.09
CA TRP A 22 1.58 -11.74 -0.46
C TRP A 22 0.27 -12.09 0.24
N LYS A 23 0.00 -13.38 0.49
CA LYS A 23 -1.19 -13.80 1.23
C LYS A 23 -1.22 -13.19 2.63
N ARG A 24 -0.12 -13.29 3.40
CA ARG A 24 -0.01 -12.70 4.74
C ARG A 24 -0.15 -11.18 4.74
N PHE A 25 0.45 -10.52 3.75
CA PHE A 25 0.32 -9.08 3.57
C PHE A 25 -1.14 -8.68 3.35
N ARG A 26 -1.86 -9.35 2.44
CA ARG A 26 -3.28 -9.08 2.18
C ARG A 26 -4.14 -9.29 3.42
N GLU A 27 -3.95 -10.40 4.12
CA GLU A 27 -4.70 -10.70 5.34
C GLU A 27 -4.53 -9.59 6.39
N HIS A 28 -3.31 -9.09 6.57
CA HIS A 28 -3.03 -7.99 7.49
C HIS A 28 -3.66 -6.67 7.01
N VAL A 29 -3.62 -6.37 5.72
CA VAL A 29 -4.31 -5.21 5.13
C VAL A 29 -5.82 -5.27 5.37
N GLU A 30 -6.44 -6.45 5.17
CA GLU A 30 -7.87 -6.66 5.41
C GLU A 30 -8.23 -6.45 6.89
N LEU A 31 -7.39 -6.90 7.83
CA LEU A 31 -7.55 -6.63 9.26
C LEU A 31 -7.45 -5.13 9.58
N MET A 32 -6.52 -4.41 8.94
CA MET A 32 -6.39 -2.97 9.13
C MET A 32 -7.65 -2.22 8.64
N PHE A 33 -8.18 -2.58 7.47
CA PHE A 33 -9.35 -1.93 6.88
C PHE A 33 -10.69 -2.40 7.44
N SER A 34 -10.73 -3.51 8.17
CA SER A 34 -11.91 -3.94 8.95
C SER A 34 -11.87 -3.46 10.40
N GLY A 35 -10.69 -3.17 10.94
CA GLY A 35 -10.50 -2.64 12.30
C GLY A 35 -10.15 -1.15 12.33
N PRO A 36 -8.90 -0.78 12.63
CA PRO A 36 -8.49 0.59 12.98
C PRO A 36 -8.72 1.61 11.86
N LEU A 37 -8.76 1.18 10.60
CA LEU A 37 -8.97 2.05 9.44
C LEU A 37 -10.32 1.82 8.76
N ALA A 38 -11.27 1.16 9.44
CA ALA A 38 -12.59 0.87 8.87
C ALA A 38 -13.35 2.12 8.42
N THR A 39 -13.27 3.20 9.20
CA THR A 39 -13.98 4.47 8.98
C THR A 39 -13.32 5.37 7.93
N LYS A 40 -12.15 4.98 7.40
CA LYS A 40 -11.43 5.76 6.38
C LYS A 40 -12.12 5.64 5.02
N LYS A 41 -12.05 6.73 4.25
CA LYS A 41 -12.56 6.75 2.87
C LYS A 41 -11.72 5.82 1.99
N GLU A 42 -12.30 5.35 0.89
CA GLU A 42 -11.60 4.48 -0.06
C GLU A 42 -10.30 5.12 -0.59
N GLU A 43 -10.30 6.42 -0.87
CA GLU A 43 -9.12 7.16 -1.32
C GLU A 43 -7.98 7.15 -0.27
N GLU A 44 -8.34 7.25 1.01
CA GLU A 44 -7.38 7.16 2.12
C GLU A 44 -6.85 5.72 2.24
N LYS A 45 -7.73 4.71 2.13
CA LYS A 45 -7.34 3.29 2.14
C LYS A 45 -6.38 2.95 1.00
N CYS A 46 -6.65 3.45 -0.21
CA CYS A 46 -5.73 3.35 -1.35
C CYS A 46 -4.37 4.01 -1.07
N SER A 47 -4.36 5.15 -0.39
CA SER A 47 -3.12 5.82 0.01
C SER A 47 -2.31 4.98 1.00
N TYR A 48 -2.96 4.35 1.99
CA TYR A 48 -2.30 3.42 2.92
C TYR A 48 -1.73 2.19 2.20
N LEU A 49 -2.47 1.59 1.26
CA LEU A 49 -1.98 0.49 0.44
C LEU A 49 -0.69 0.84 -0.30
N LEU A 50 -0.62 2.02 -0.91
CA LEU A 50 0.58 2.50 -1.63
C LEU A 50 1.76 2.77 -0.70
N ILE A 51 1.50 3.19 0.54
CA ILE A 51 2.54 3.35 1.56
C ILE A 51 3.11 1.98 1.93
N TRP A 52 2.24 1.01 2.23
CA TRP A 52 2.60 -0.33 2.69
C TRP A 52 3.24 -1.21 1.61
N CYS A 53 2.87 -1.02 0.35
CA CYS A 53 3.50 -1.70 -0.78
C CYS A 53 4.89 -1.15 -1.13
N GLY A 54 5.34 -0.05 -0.50
CA GLY A 54 6.68 0.50 -0.70
C GLY A 54 6.92 1.05 -2.11
N GLU A 55 8.18 1.36 -2.42
CA GLU A 55 8.57 2.01 -3.68
C GLU A 55 8.20 1.17 -4.90
N ARG A 56 8.50 -0.12 -4.87
CA ARG A 56 8.18 -1.05 -5.96
C ARG A 56 6.67 -1.12 -6.23
N GLY A 57 5.85 -1.11 -5.19
CA GLY A 57 4.39 -1.09 -5.36
C GLY A 57 3.87 0.21 -5.97
N ARG A 58 4.48 1.35 -5.62
CA ARG A 58 4.14 2.65 -6.21
C ARG A 58 4.57 2.75 -7.67
N ASP A 59 5.74 2.19 -8.01
CA ASP A 59 6.22 2.15 -9.39
C ASP A 59 5.27 1.33 -10.29
N ILE A 60 4.83 0.18 -9.80
CA ILE A 60 3.78 -0.63 -10.45
C ILE A 60 2.51 0.22 -10.60
N ALA A 61 1.98 0.79 -9.53
CA ALA A 61 0.75 1.59 -9.58
C ALA A 61 0.85 2.76 -10.57
N ASN A 62 1.97 3.49 -10.57
CA ASN A 62 2.22 4.59 -11.50
C ASN A 62 2.29 4.11 -12.96
N THR A 63 2.90 2.94 -13.21
CA THR A 63 2.92 2.34 -14.55
C THR A 63 1.50 2.10 -15.05
N TRP A 64 0.62 1.54 -14.21
CA TRP A 64 -0.78 1.31 -14.56
C TRP A 64 -1.54 2.62 -14.75
N SER A 65 -1.37 3.61 -13.87
CA SER A 65 -1.99 4.94 -14.03
C SER A 65 -1.58 5.63 -15.34
N ASN A 66 -0.31 5.48 -15.73
CA ASN A 66 0.22 6.04 -16.98
C ASN A 66 -0.32 5.29 -18.22
N VAL A 67 -0.60 3.99 -18.11
CA VAL A 67 -1.26 3.19 -19.16
C VAL A 67 -2.75 3.50 -19.26
N THR A 68 -3.42 3.82 -18.14
CA THR A 68 -4.85 4.16 -18.10
C THR A 68 -5.14 5.66 -18.30
N GLY A 69 -4.11 6.49 -18.52
CA GLY A 69 -4.27 7.93 -18.79
C GLY A 69 -4.64 8.78 -17.58
N ASP A 70 -4.52 8.28 -16.34
CA ASP A 70 -4.80 9.06 -15.12
C ASP A 70 -3.54 9.81 -14.67
N HIS A 71 -3.47 11.08 -15.06
CA HIS A 71 -2.34 11.98 -14.84
C HIS A 71 -2.23 12.45 -13.38
N ARG A 72 -2.04 11.55 -12.40
CA ARG A 72 -1.72 11.97 -11.03
C ARG A 72 -0.23 12.29 -10.89
N LYS A 73 0.13 13.54 -11.22
CA LYS A 73 1.45 14.13 -10.94
C LYS A 73 1.79 13.93 -9.46
N ASN A 74 2.83 13.15 -9.16
CA ASN A 74 3.50 13.22 -7.87
C ASN A 74 4.98 13.52 -8.08
N SER A 75 5.27 14.82 -8.26
CA SER A 75 6.58 15.39 -8.03
C SER A 75 6.85 15.42 -6.53
N ARG A 76 7.67 14.48 -6.03
CA ARG A 76 8.36 14.47 -4.73
C ARG A 76 9.18 13.16 -4.73
N LEU A 77 10.50 13.11 -4.71
CA LEU A 77 11.51 14.05 -4.26
C LEU A 77 12.75 13.95 -5.16
N LYS A 78 13.30 15.09 -5.57
CA LYS A 78 14.75 15.27 -5.63
C LYS A 78 15.18 15.54 -4.19
N ASN A 79 16.15 14.78 -3.69
CA ASN A 79 17.16 15.21 -2.73
C ASN A 79 18.26 14.16 -2.71
#